data_AF-A0A5D3JFM5-F1
#
_entry.id   AF-A0A5D3JFM5-F1
#
_cell.length_a   1.000
_cell.length_b   1.000
_cell.length_c   1.000
_cell.angle_alpha   90.00
_cell.angle_beta   90.00
_cell.angle_gamma   90.00
#
_symmetry.space_group_name_H-M   'P 1'
#
loop_
_entity.id
_entity.type
_entity.pdbx_description
1 polymer ?
#
loop_
_entity_poly.entity_id
_entity_poly.type
_entity_poly.pdbx_seq_one_letter_code
_entity_poly.pdbx_strand_id
1 'polypeptide(L)'
;MMIALIALCLLAQLSGCSNTRTVYVKVPVVPLPASLTADTPQPEIPDNLTWGESLDLNVSLLSALGQCNRDKADIRQAESKRQ
;
A
#
# COMPACT_ATOMS: atom_id res chain seq x y z
N MET A 1 -38.63 16.40 49.15
CA MET A 1 -37.47 17.16 48.61
C MET A 1 -36.19 16.33 48.53
N MET A 2 -35.81 15.56 49.55
CA MET A 2 -34.56 14.78 49.59
C MET A 2 -34.38 13.76 48.44
N ILE A 3 -35.43 12.97 48.15
CA ILE A 3 -35.37 11.91 47.13
C ILE A 3 -35.18 12.48 45.71
N ALA A 4 -35.79 13.64 45.43
CA ALA A 4 -35.67 14.28 44.11
C ALA A 4 -34.24 14.78 43.84
N LEU A 5 -33.57 15.32 44.87
CA LEU A 5 -32.17 15.74 44.79
C LEU A 5 -31.23 14.56 44.58
N ILE A 6 -31.48 13.44 45.28
CA ILE A 6 -30.70 12.20 45.13
C ILE A 6 -30.86 11.65 43.71
N ALA A 7 -32.09 11.57 43.20
CA ALA A 7 -32.37 11.12 41.83
C ALA A 7 -31.69 12.01 40.77
N LEU A 8 -31.70 13.34 40.97
CA LEU A 8 -31.05 14.29 40.07
C LEU A 8 -29.52 14.13 40.08
N CYS A 9 -28.93 13.88 41.24
CA CYS A 9 -27.49 13.68 41.39
C CYS A 9 -27.02 12.35 40.75
N LEU A 10 -27.82 11.29 40.88
CA LEU A 10 -27.55 9.99 40.24
C LEU A 10 -27.62 10.06 38.71
N LEU A 11 -28.56 10.84 38.15
CA LEU A 11 -28.65 11.07 36.70
C LEU A 11 -27.41 11.79 36.15
N ALA A 12 -26.83 12.72 36.91
CA ALA A 12 -25.60 13.41 36.52
C ALA A 12 -24.37 12.50 36.51
N GLN A 13 -24.37 11.40 37.28
CA GLN A 13 -23.26 10.43 37.27
C GLN A 13 -23.31 9.46 36.08
N LEU A 14 -24.50 9.20 35.51
CA LEU A 14 -24.68 8.29 34.38
C LEU A 14 -24.22 8.89 33.03
N SER A 15 -24.12 10.22 32.91
CA SER A 15 -23.62 10.90 31.71
C SER A 15 -22.10 11.13 31.70
N GLY A 16 -21.40 10.87 32.81
CA GLY A 16 -19.97 11.17 32.98
C GLY A 16 -19.00 10.09 32.47
N CYS A 17 -19.47 8.87 32.17
CA CYS A 17 -18.59 7.74 31.85
C CYS A 17 -18.17 7.61 30.37
N SER A 18 -18.48 8.57 29.52
CA SER A 18 -18.11 8.53 28.10
C SER A 18 -17.15 9.66 27.73
N ASN A 19 -15.91 9.60 28.23
CA ASN A 19 -14.84 10.50 27.82
C ASN A 19 -13.79 9.78 26.95
N THR A 20 -14.23 8.98 25.99
CA THR A 20 -13.33 8.43 24.98
C THR A 20 -12.99 9.54 23.98
N ARG A 21 -11.79 10.11 24.12
CA ARG A 21 -11.23 11.04 23.15
C ARG A 21 -11.03 10.32 21.81
N THR A 22 -11.71 10.75 20.76
CA THR A 22 -11.43 10.28 19.40
C THR A 22 -10.02 10.73 19.00
N VAL A 23 -9.09 9.79 18.90
CA VAL A 23 -7.74 10.04 18.40
C VAL A 23 -7.73 9.67 16.93
N TYR A 24 -7.61 10.68 16.06
CA TYR A 24 -7.37 10.46 14.65
C TYR A 24 -5.92 10.01 14.47
N VAL A 25 -5.74 8.76 14.09
CA VAL A 25 -4.45 8.23 13.63
C VAL A 25 -4.45 8.15 12.12
N LYS A 26 -3.28 8.38 11.51
CA LYS A 26 -3.13 8.13 10.09
C LYS A 26 -3.28 6.63 9.85
N VAL A 27 -4.08 6.25 8.86
CA VAL A 27 -4.18 4.85 8.44
C VAL A 27 -2.79 4.39 8.00
N PRO A 28 -2.25 3.30 8.57
CA PRO A 28 -0.96 2.77 8.14
C PRO A 28 -1.07 2.33 6.67
N VAL A 29 -0.11 2.79 5.86
CA VAL A 29 -0.04 2.41 4.45
C VAL A 29 0.41 0.95 4.38
N VAL A 30 -0.45 0.07 3.87
CA VAL A 30 -0.07 -1.33 3.61
C VAL A 30 1.01 -1.32 2.54
N PRO A 31 2.23 -1.86 2.78
CA PRO A 31 3.31 -1.83 1.81
C PRO A 31 2.93 -2.57 0.52
N LEU A 32 3.51 -2.15 -0.60
CA LEU A 32 3.37 -2.89 -1.86
C LEU A 32 4.06 -4.26 -1.74
N PRO A 33 3.59 -5.29 -2.47
CA PRO A 33 4.34 -6.53 -2.62
C PRO A 33 5.77 -6.26 -3.06
N ALA A 34 6.75 -6.85 -2.38
CA ALA A 34 8.17 -6.63 -2.68
C ALA A 34 8.53 -6.97 -4.14
N SER A 35 7.79 -7.89 -4.76
CA SER A 35 7.96 -8.26 -6.17
C SER A 35 7.69 -7.12 -7.14
N LEU A 36 6.79 -6.17 -6.81
CA LEU A 36 6.48 -5.03 -7.68
C LEU A 36 7.57 -3.96 -7.63
N THR A 37 8.32 -3.89 -6.54
CA THR A 37 9.39 -2.90 -6.33
C THR A 37 10.78 -3.49 -6.48
N ALA A 38 10.88 -4.79 -6.78
CA ALA A 38 12.15 -5.43 -7.04
C ALA A 38 12.73 -4.93 -8.38
N ASP A 39 14.05 -4.90 -8.47
CA ASP A 39 14.71 -4.53 -9.71
C ASP A 39 14.36 -5.52 -10.83
N THR A 40 14.07 -5.00 -12.02
CA THR A 40 13.84 -5.83 -13.19
C THR A 40 15.16 -6.52 -13.58
N PRO A 41 15.21 -7.86 -13.66
CA PRO A 41 16.43 -8.56 -14.04
C PRO A 41 16.92 -8.11 -15.42
N GLN A 42 18.18 -7.73 -15.51
CA GLN A 42 18.81 -7.41 -16.78
C GLN A 42 19.23 -8.72 -17.48
N PRO A 43 18.87 -8.94 -18.75
CA PRO A 43 19.38 -10.08 -19.50
C PRO A 43 20.88 -9.96 -19.68
N GLU A 44 21.56 -11.10 -19.73
CA GLU A 44 23.01 -11.16 -19.98
C GLU A 44 23.33 -10.56 -21.35
N ILE A 45 24.35 -9.70 -21.40
CA ILE A 45 24.84 -9.10 -22.63
C ILE A 45 26.15 -9.81 -22.98
N PRO A 46 26.20 -10.60 -24.07
CA PRO A 46 27.42 -11.29 -24.49
C PRO A 46 28.51 -10.31 -24.93
N ASP A 47 29.78 -10.63 -24.64
CA ASP A 47 30.93 -9.84 -25.09
C ASP A 47 31.08 -9.81 -26.62
N ASN A 48 30.72 -10.91 -27.28
CA ASN A 48 30.65 -11.03 -28.74
C ASN A 48 29.24 -11.47 -29.12
N LEU A 49 28.65 -10.77 -30.08
CA LEU A 49 27.25 -10.96 -30.46
C LEU A 49 27.16 -11.43 -31.90
N THR A 50 26.66 -12.64 -32.13
CA THR A 50 26.22 -13.05 -33.48
C THR A 50 24.89 -12.37 -33.82
N TRP A 51 24.52 -12.35 -35.10
CA TRP A 51 23.23 -11.82 -35.54
C TRP A 51 22.03 -12.55 -34.90
N GLY A 52 22.14 -13.87 -34.69
CA GLY A 52 21.10 -14.65 -34.01
C GLY A 52 20.96 -14.28 -32.53
N GLU A 53 22.08 -14.21 -31.81
CA GLU A 53 22.08 -13.83 -30.39
C GLU A 53 21.60 -12.39 -30.18
N SER A 54 21.82 -11.49 -31.15
CA SER A 54 21.24 -10.14 -31.12
C SER A 54 19.72 -10.17 -31.11
N LEU A 55 19.10 -11.03 -31.92
CA LEU A 55 17.65 -11.18 -31.93
C LEU A 55 17.15 -11.69 -30.57
N ASP A 56 17.79 -12.72 -30.02
CA ASP A 56 17.42 -13.31 -28.73
C ASP A 56 17.58 -12.31 -27.57
N LEU A 57 18.65 -11.51 -27.60
CA LEU A 57 18.86 -10.42 -26.65
C LEU A 57 17.75 -9.37 -26.74
N ASN A 58 17.36 -8.96 -27.96
CA ASN A 58 16.27 -8.00 -28.15
C ASN A 58 14.92 -8.55 -27.63
N VAL A 59 14.63 -9.82 -27.84
CA VAL A 59 13.42 -10.47 -27.29
C VAL A 59 13.44 -10.45 -25.76
N SER A 60 14.59 -10.76 -25.16
CA SER A 60 14.77 -10.76 -23.70
C SER A 60 14.60 -9.35 -23.11
N LEU A 61 15.18 -8.34 -23.76
CA LEU A 61 15.04 -6.93 -23.38
C LEU A 61 13.59 -6.44 -23.48
N LEU A 62 12.90 -6.75 -24.58
CA LEU A 62 11.49 -6.39 -24.75
C LEU A 62 10.59 -7.06 -23.70
N SER A 63 10.91 -8.30 -23.33
CA SER A 63 10.19 -9.02 -22.27
C SER A 63 10.40 -8.38 -20.90
N ALA A 64 11.64 -8.04 -20.55
CA ALA A 64 11.98 -7.34 -19.30
C ALA A 64 11.29 -5.97 -19.23
N LEU A 65 11.32 -5.19 -20.32
CA LEU A 65 10.65 -3.89 -20.40
C LEU A 65 9.12 -4.04 -20.28
N GLY A 66 8.55 -5.05 -20.94
CA GLY A 66 7.13 -5.39 -20.83
C GLY A 66 6.72 -5.71 -19.40
N GLN A 67 7.54 -6.50 -18.68
CA GLN A 67 7.30 -6.80 -17.26
C GLN A 67 7.38 -5.54 -16.40
N CYS A 68 8.44 -4.74 -16.55
CA CYS A 68 8.60 -3.48 -15.82
C CYS A 68 7.40 -2.53 -16.02
N ASN A 69 6.87 -2.46 -17.25
CA ASN A 69 5.68 -1.65 -17.54
C ASN A 69 4.41 -2.18 -16.87
N ARG A 70 4.25 -3.50 -16.76
CA ARG A 70 3.15 -4.11 -15.99
C ARG A 70 3.27 -3.82 -14.50
N ASP A 71 4.46 -4.01 -13.93
CA ASP A 71 4.69 -3.73 -12.50
C ASP A 71 4.37 -2.26 -12.16
N LYS A 72 4.78 -1.31 -13.03
CA LYS A 72 4.41 0.11 -12.90
C LYS A 72 2.91 0.34 -12.95
N ALA A 73 2.18 -0.37 -13.81
CA ALA A 73 0.73 -0.26 -13.89
C ALA A 73 0.05 -0.78 -12.62
N ASP A 74 0.50 -1.93 -12.12
CA ASP A 74 -0.01 -2.54 -10.89
C ASP A 74 0.26 -1.66 -9.66
N ILE A 75 1.44 -1.04 -9.57
CA ILE A 75 1.76 -0.05 -8.54
C ILE A 75 0.78 1.13 -8.61
N ARG A 76 0.56 1.71 -9.80
CA ARG A 76 -0.38 2.83 -9.97
C ARG A 76 -1.80 2.45 -9.56
N GLN A 77 -2.24 1.24 -9.87
CA GLN A 77 -3.55 0.73 -9.48
C GLN A 77 -3.65 0.49 -7.96
N ALA A 78 -2.57 0.02 -7.32
CA ALA A 78 -2.54 -0.16 -5.87
C ALA A 78 -2.57 1.20 -5.16
N GLU A 79 -1.81 2.19 -5.63
CA GLU A 79 -1.82 3.55 -5.07
C GLU A 79 -3.17 4.26 -5.28
N SER A 80 -3.83 4.07 -6.43
CA SER A 80 -5.14 4.70 -6.67
C SER A 80 -6.23 4.19 -5.73
N LYS A 81 -6.10 2.97 -5.19
CA LYS A 81 -6.99 2.42 -4.17
C LYS A 81 -6.69 2.92 -2.75
N ARG A 82 -5.55 3.59 -2.54
CA ARG A 82 -5.14 4.14 -1.24
C ARG A 82 -5.54 5.61 -1.08
N GLN A 83 -5.76 6.34 -2.19
CA GLN A 83 -6.27 7.72 -2.21
C GLN A 83 -7.78 7.73 -2.06
#